data_AF-A0A2W5NCA0-F1
#
_entry.id   AF-A0A2W5NCA0-F1
#
_cell.length_a   1.000
_cell.length_b   1.000
_cell.length_c   1.000
_cell.angle_alpha   90.00
_cell.angle_beta   90.00
_cell.angle_gamma   90.00
#
_symmetry.space_group_name_H-M   'P 1'
#
loop_
_entity.id
_entity.type
_entity.pdbx_description
1 polymer ?
#
loop_
_entity_poly.entity_id
_entity_poly.type
_entity_poly.pdbx_seq_one_letter_code
_entity_poly.pdbx_strand_id
1 'polypeptide(L)'
;MELQDTRMTDRQRQYRANYRQRVAGWYNGLLHIAIIYAIGLTALYIYISNLHDVTPLEWLTVPVVFLFCNFFEWWLHLYVMHRPSKNPIARAVYNRHTLQHHQFFTEVEMRFADHKDYRVTFFPPYALASFTLMSIPGAIILGNLITPNVGWLFITTTTSIYLIYEFMHFCCHVEDNWFVRNMPFINTSRRHHTAHHDQSLMMERNMNLTFPIMDWLFGTSDLDRGLLGHLFNGYDRTHVRQDMRKTSRKPTQAAQPVAHPAE
;
A
#
# COMPACT_ATOMS: atom_id res chain seq x y z
N MET A 1 12.99 17.31 9.13
CA MET A 1 13.98 16.79 10.11
C MET A 1 13.84 15.28 10.11
N GLU A 2 14.90 14.49 10.33
CA GLU A 2 14.77 13.02 10.39
C GLU A 2 14.32 12.57 11.79
N LEU A 3 13.77 11.36 11.89
CA LEU A 3 13.45 10.71 13.17
C LEU A 3 14.71 10.53 14.03
N GLN A 4 14.62 10.94 15.29
CA GLN A 4 15.72 10.84 16.26
C GLN A 4 15.79 9.44 16.88
N ASP A 5 14.67 8.91 17.33
CA ASP A 5 14.57 7.55 17.88
C ASP A 5 14.21 6.54 16.79
N THR A 6 15.24 5.95 16.19
CA THR A 6 15.10 4.99 15.11
C THR A 6 16.32 4.09 14.97
N ARG A 7 16.06 2.81 14.62
CA ARG A 7 17.09 1.79 14.37
C ARG A 7 17.49 1.69 12.89
N MET A 8 17.17 2.71 12.09
CA MET A 8 17.58 2.76 10.68
C MET A 8 19.08 2.56 10.51
N THR A 9 19.44 1.72 9.54
CA THR A 9 20.82 1.60 9.07
C THR A 9 21.29 2.89 8.39
N ASP A 10 22.60 3.13 8.36
CA ASP A 10 23.18 4.29 7.66
C ASP A 10 22.80 4.33 6.18
N ARG A 11 22.73 3.16 5.54
CA ARG A 11 22.24 3.04 4.16
C ARG A 11 20.83 3.60 4.00
N GLN A 12 19.90 3.24 4.89
CA GLN A 12 18.53 3.75 4.82
C GLN A 12 18.50 5.26 5.08
N ARG A 13 19.25 5.76 6.08
CA ARG A 13 19.33 7.21 6.36
C ARG A 13 19.84 8.00 5.15
N GLN A 14 20.94 7.54 4.53
CA GLN A 14 21.48 8.15 3.32
C GLN A 14 20.49 8.10 2.15
N TYR A 15 19.80 6.97 1.97
CA TYR A 15 18.77 6.85 0.93
C TYR A 15 17.64 7.87 1.13
N ARG A 16 17.09 7.96 2.35
CA ARG A 16 16.02 8.92 2.67
C ARG A 16 16.49 10.36 2.47
N ALA A 17 17.69 10.71 2.91
CA ALA A 17 18.26 12.05 2.71
C ALA A 17 18.39 12.40 1.22
N ASN A 18 18.98 11.50 0.42
CA ASN A 18 19.14 11.68 -1.02
C ASN A 18 17.79 11.77 -1.75
N TYR A 19 16.82 10.94 -1.37
CA TYR A 19 15.47 10.99 -1.94
C TYR A 19 14.82 12.35 -1.68
N ARG A 20 14.87 12.84 -0.44
CA ARG A 20 14.29 14.15 -0.07
C ARG A 20 14.97 15.31 -0.80
N GLN A 21 16.28 15.26 -1.02
CA GLN A 21 16.98 16.27 -1.83
C GLN A 21 16.45 16.32 -3.27
N ARG A 22 16.07 15.18 -3.85
CA ARG A 22 15.48 15.13 -5.22
C ARG A 22 14.01 15.55 -5.26
N VAL A 23 13.29 15.39 -4.15
CA VAL A 23 11.91 15.89 -3.99
C VAL A 23 11.90 17.38 -3.64
N ALA A 24 13.02 17.94 -3.16
CA ALA A 24 13.14 19.33 -2.75
C ALA A 24 12.76 20.29 -3.88
N GLY A 25 11.89 21.25 -3.56
CA GLY A 25 11.21 22.13 -4.51
C GLY A 25 9.81 22.47 -3.99
N TRP A 26 8.85 22.62 -4.88
CA TRP A 26 7.46 23.04 -4.60
C TRP A 26 6.55 21.93 -4.05
N TYR A 27 7.08 20.73 -3.78
CA TYR A 27 6.24 19.63 -3.28
C TYR A 27 5.75 19.90 -1.85
N ASN A 28 4.43 19.79 -1.66
CA ASN A 28 3.79 19.84 -0.36
C ASN A 28 2.88 18.60 -0.18
N GLY A 29 3.23 17.72 0.75
CA GLY A 29 2.47 16.49 1.02
C GLY A 29 1.02 16.72 1.44
N LEU A 30 0.72 17.77 2.21
CA LEU A 30 -0.67 18.05 2.63
C LEU A 30 -1.51 18.51 1.44
N LEU A 31 -0.95 19.37 0.59
CA LEU A 31 -1.61 19.78 -0.66
C LEU A 31 -1.84 18.57 -1.59
N HIS A 32 -0.87 17.66 -1.65
CA HIS A 32 -0.99 16.43 -2.44
C HIS A 32 -2.21 15.59 -2.00
N ILE A 33 -2.34 15.36 -0.69
CA ILE A 33 -3.49 14.65 -0.10
C ILE A 33 -4.78 15.39 -0.41
N ALA A 34 -4.82 16.71 -0.19
CA ALA A 34 -6.01 17.53 -0.43
C ALA A 34 -6.47 17.43 -1.89
N ILE A 35 -5.56 17.43 -2.86
CA ILE A 35 -5.89 17.28 -4.29
C ILE A 35 -6.50 15.90 -4.57
N ILE A 36 -5.89 14.81 -4.07
CA ILE A 36 -6.39 13.44 -4.29
C ILE A 36 -7.80 13.29 -3.74
N TYR A 37 -8.02 13.72 -2.49
CA TYR A 37 -9.34 13.60 -1.85
C TYR A 37 -10.37 14.57 -2.44
N ALA A 38 -9.98 15.78 -2.86
CA ALA A 38 -10.90 16.68 -3.54
C ALA A 38 -11.40 16.04 -4.85
N ILE A 39 -10.50 15.55 -5.70
CA ILE A 39 -10.87 14.88 -6.96
C ILE A 39 -11.73 13.64 -6.68
N GLY A 40 -11.29 12.79 -5.75
CA GLY A 40 -11.99 11.55 -5.41
C GLY A 40 -13.38 11.78 -4.84
N LEU A 41 -13.54 12.71 -3.87
CA LEU A 41 -14.83 13.02 -3.26
C LEU A 41 -15.77 13.72 -4.25
N THR A 42 -15.27 14.60 -5.12
CA THR A 42 -16.08 15.19 -6.20
C THR A 42 -16.57 14.11 -7.18
N ALA A 43 -15.71 13.17 -7.57
CA ALA A 43 -16.09 12.05 -8.41
C ALA A 43 -17.17 11.18 -7.73
N LEU A 44 -16.97 10.80 -6.47
CA LEU A 44 -17.94 10.04 -5.68
C LEU A 44 -19.27 10.77 -5.55
N TYR A 45 -19.25 12.08 -5.30
CA TYR A 45 -20.47 12.90 -5.28
C TYR A 45 -21.24 12.77 -6.60
N ILE A 46 -20.56 12.95 -7.75
CA ILE A 46 -21.19 12.81 -9.07
C ILE A 46 -21.78 11.41 -9.25
N TYR A 47 -21.03 10.35 -8.93
CA TYR A 47 -21.50 8.97 -9.15
C TYR A 47 -22.70 8.63 -8.27
N ILE A 48 -22.64 8.99 -6.99
CA ILE A 48 -23.71 8.73 -6.03
C ILE A 48 -24.96 9.56 -6.36
N SER A 49 -24.81 10.80 -6.82
CA SER A 49 -25.93 11.65 -7.24
C SER A 49 -26.69 11.12 -8.45
N ASN A 50 -26.15 10.15 -9.19
CA ASN A 50 -26.83 9.51 -10.32
C ASN A 50 -27.43 8.13 -9.97
N LEU A 51 -27.34 7.70 -8.71
CA LEU A 51 -28.03 6.50 -8.23
C LEU A 51 -29.51 6.81 -7.98
N HIS A 52 -30.41 5.95 -8.46
CA HIS A 52 -31.85 6.11 -8.29
C HIS A 52 -32.50 4.78 -7.94
N ASP A 53 -33.26 4.72 -6.83
CA ASP A 53 -34.05 3.54 -6.42
C ASP A 53 -33.29 2.21 -6.49
N VAL A 54 -32.06 2.19 -5.96
CA VAL A 54 -31.15 1.04 -6.02
C VAL A 54 -31.77 -0.18 -5.35
N THR A 55 -31.94 -1.26 -6.12
CA THR A 55 -32.51 -2.51 -5.62
C THR A 55 -31.53 -3.29 -4.74
N PRO A 56 -32.01 -4.17 -3.84
CA PRO A 56 -31.13 -5.04 -3.05
C PRO A 56 -30.18 -5.92 -3.88
N LEU A 57 -30.59 -6.31 -5.09
CA LEU A 57 -29.76 -7.12 -5.98
C LEU A 57 -28.63 -6.28 -6.60
N GLU A 58 -28.91 -5.05 -7.00
CA GLU A 58 -27.90 -4.12 -7.53
C GLU A 58 -26.83 -3.83 -6.48
N TRP A 59 -27.19 -3.76 -5.19
CA TRP A 59 -26.22 -3.61 -4.10
C TRP A 59 -25.17 -4.71 -4.02
N LEU A 60 -25.42 -5.92 -4.56
CA LEU A 60 -24.40 -6.97 -4.67
C LEU A 60 -23.22 -6.57 -5.57
N THR A 61 -23.38 -5.55 -6.41
CA THR A 61 -22.29 -4.97 -7.19
C THR A 61 -21.13 -4.54 -6.28
N VAL A 62 -21.42 -3.94 -5.13
CA VAL A 62 -20.40 -3.42 -4.22
C VAL A 62 -19.47 -4.54 -3.69
N PRO A 63 -19.96 -5.60 -3.02
CA PRO A 63 -19.07 -6.66 -2.54
C PRO A 63 -18.36 -7.43 -3.67
N VAL A 64 -19.01 -7.62 -4.83
CA VAL A 64 -18.38 -8.29 -5.98
C VAL A 64 -17.21 -7.45 -6.52
N VAL A 65 -17.45 -6.17 -6.76
CA VAL A 65 -16.42 -5.25 -7.28
C VAL A 65 -15.33 -5.03 -6.24
N PHE A 66 -15.68 -4.94 -4.95
CA PHE A 66 -14.72 -4.89 -3.85
C PHE A 66 -13.74 -6.07 -3.89
N LEU A 67 -14.25 -7.31 -4.00
CA LEU A 67 -13.40 -8.50 -4.06
C LEU A 67 -12.54 -8.51 -5.33
N PHE A 68 -13.09 -8.07 -6.47
CA PHE A 68 -12.31 -7.89 -7.68
C PHE A 68 -11.19 -6.87 -7.52
N CYS A 69 -11.44 -5.72 -6.89
CA CYS A 69 -10.40 -4.72 -6.61
C CYS A 69 -9.35 -5.26 -5.64
N ASN A 70 -9.74 -6.03 -4.62
CA ASN A 70 -8.80 -6.64 -3.69
C ASN A 70 -7.90 -7.69 -4.37
N PHE A 71 -8.46 -8.48 -5.31
CA PHE A 71 -7.69 -9.34 -6.22
C PHE A 71 -6.74 -8.53 -7.09
N PHE A 72 -7.23 -7.46 -7.72
CA PHE A 72 -6.44 -6.62 -8.60
C PHE A 72 -5.27 -5.95 -7.85
N GLU A 73 -5.50 -5.49 -6.62
CA GLU A 73 -4.46 -4.95 -5.74
C GLU A 73 -3.35 -5.99 -5.50
N TRP A 74 -3.73 -7.20 -5.06
CA TRP A 74 -2.78 -8.31 -4.84
C TRP A 74 -2.00 -8.65 -6.11
N TRP A 75 -2.69 -8.77 -7.25
CA TRP A 75 -2.08 -9.13 -8.53
C TRP A 75 -1.12 -8.05 -9.01
N LEU A 76 -1.54 -6.79 -8.97
CA LEU A 76 -0.73 -5.65 -9.38
C LEU A 76 0.52 -5.54 -8.49
N HIS A 77 0.35 -5.72 -7.18
CA HIS A 77 1.45 -5.63 -6.23
C HIS A 77 2.47 -6.77 -6.47
N LEU A 78 2.02 -8.02 -6.58
CA LEU A 78 2.89 -9.17 -6.76
C LEU A 78 3.55 -9.26 -8.14
N TYR A 79 2.79 -9.02 -9.21
CA TYR A 79 3.24 -9.29 -10.57
C TYR A 79 3.74 -8.07 -11.32
N VAL A 80 3.41 -6.85 -10.88
CA VAL A 80 3.82 -5.61 -11.55
C VAL A 80 4.74 -4.79 -10.65
N MET A 81 4.34 -4.52 -9.41
CA MET A 81 5.10 -3.63 -8.53
C MET A 81 6.39 -4.27 -7.99
N HIS A 82 6.41 -5.60 -7.83
CA HIS A 82 7.58 -6.37 -7.38
C HIS A 82 8.36 -7.09 -8.49
N ARG A 83 7.99 -6.93 -9.76
CA ARG A 83 8.71 -7.58 -10.86
C ARG A 83 9.33 -6.57 -11.82
N PRO A 84 10.65 -6.62 -12.06
CA PRO A 84 11.27 -5.84 -13.12
C PRO A 84 10.61 -6.13 -14.47
N SER A 85 10.33 -5.09 -15.26
CA SER A 85 9.67 -5.22 -16.55
C SER A 85 10.39 -4.42 -17.64
N LYS A 86 10.33 -4.93 -18.88
CA LYS A 86 10.75 -4.18 -20.07
C LYS A 86 9.71 -3.16 -20.52
N ASN A 87 8.45 -3.36 -20.16
CA ASN A 87 7.39 -2.38 -20.45
C ASN A 87 7.63 -1.11 -19.63
N PRO A 88 7.63 0.10 -20.24
CA PRO A 88 8.02 1.33 -19.56
C PRO A 88 7.07 1.71 -18.42
N ILE A 89 5.77 1.43 -18.54
CA ILE A 89 4.76 1.72 -17.51
C ILE A 89 4.98 0.80 -16.31
N ALA A 90 5.03 -0.52 -16.55
CA ALA A 90 5.28 -1.50 -15.49
C ALA A 90 6.64 -1.25 -14.80
N ARG A 91 7.67 -0.88 -15.57
CA ARG A 91 8.98 -0.51 -15.03
C ARG A 91 8.92 0.73 -14.15
N ALA A 92 8.15 1.75 -14.54
CA ALA A 92 7.98 2.96 -13.72
C ALA A 92 7.29 2.64 -12.39
N VAL A 93 6.26 1.79 -12.43
CA VAL A 93 5.55 1.30 -11.24
C VAL A 93 6.50 0.48 -10.34
N TYR A 94 7.26 -0.47 -10.89
CA TYR A 94 8.28 -1.22 -10.18
C TYR A 94 9.35 -0.32 -9.54
N ASN A 95 9.86 0.66 -10.28
CA ASN A 95 10.87 1.58 -9.78
C ASN A 95 10.35 2.43 -8.61
N ARG A 96 9.11 2.91 -8.69
CA ARG A 96 8.49 3.70 -7.63
C ARG A 96 8.20 2.85 -6.39
N HIS A 97 7.78 1.60 -6.58
CA HIS A 97 7.45 0.73 -5.47
C HIS A 97 8.68 0.03 -4.88
N THR A 98 9.28 -0.88 -5.62
CA THR A 98 10.39 -1.71 -5.09
C THR A 98 11.68 -0.91 -4.89
N LEU A 99 12.04 -0.03 -5.82
CA LEU A 99 13.33 0.68 -5.77
C LEU A 99 13.29 2.02 -5.04
N GLN A 100 12.10 2.54 -4.74
CA GLN A 100 11.93 3.76 -3.95
C GLN A 100 11.24 3.46 -2.63
N HIS A 101 9.98 3.03 -2.65
CA HIS A 101 9.20 2.80 -1.43
C HIS A 101 9.86 1.80 -0.47
N HIS A 102 10.27 0.62 -0.95
CA HIS A 102 10.94 -0.42 -0.14
C HIS A 102 12.40 -0.11 0.24
N GLN A 103 13.04 0.86 -0.42
CA GLN A 103 14.37 1.35 0.01
C GLN A 103 14.25 2.49 1.03
N PHE A 104 13.18 3.27 0.94
CA PHE A 104 12.89 4.37 1.85
C PHE A 104 12.34 3.86 3.19
N PHE A 105 11.42 2.89 3.14
CA PHE A 105 10.82 2.23 4.30
C PHE A 105 11.26 0.77 4.36
N THR A 106 11.70 0.35 5.54
CA THR A 106 12.11 -1.03 5.83
C THR A 106 11.30 -1.55 7.00
N GLU A 107 11.34 -2.86 7.25
CA GLU A 107 10.68 -3.45 8.40
C GLU A 107 11.19 -2.92 9.75
N VAL A 108 12.37 -2.27 9.76
CA VAL A 108 12.95 -1.61 10.93
C VAL A 108 12.39 -0.21 11.14
N GLU A 109 12.16 0.55 10.07
CA GLU A 109 11.62 1.89 10.14
C GLU A 109 10.69 2.17 8.96
N MET A 110 9.40 2.13 9.27
CA MET A 110 8.30 2.39 8.34
C MET A 110 7.82 3.83 8.41
N ARG A 111 8.21 4.62 9.42
CA ARG A 111 7.53 5.89 9.68
C ARG A 111 8.03 7.02 8.76
N PHE A 112 7.09 7.87 8.35
CA PHE A 112 7.40 9.20 7.84
C PHE A 112 8.14 10.02 8.89
N ALA A 113 9.10 10.84 8.46
CA ALA A 113 9.71 11.85 9.32
C ALA A 113 9.18 13.26 9.03
N ASP A 114 8.65 13.48 7.83
CA ASP A 114 8.23 14.78 7.33
C ASP A 114 7.15 14.62 6.26
N HIS A 115 6.32 15.65 6.06
CA HIS A 115 5.26 15.65 5.05
C HIS A 115 5.76 15.44 3.61
N LYS A 116 7.04 15.72 3.32
CA LYS A 116 7.65 15.42 2.01
C LYS A 116 7.76 13.93 1.75
N ASP A 117 7.83 13.10 2.80
CA ASP A 117 7.92 11.64 2.69
C ASP A 117 6.60 11.05 2.16
N TYR A 118 5.48 11.78 2.24
CA TYR A 118 4.18 11.34 1.73
C TYR A 118 4.23 11.05 0.22
N ARG A 119 5.17 11.67 -0.51
CA ARG A 119 5.39 11.41 -1.94
C ARG A 119 5.81 9.97 -2.23
N VAL A 120 6.44 9.31 -1.27
CA VAL A 120 6.89 7.91 -1.41
C VAL A 120 5.68 6.98 -1.40
N THR A 121 4.65 7.31 -0.60
CA THR A 121 3.48 6.49 -0.33
C THR A 121 2.29 6.82 -1.24
N PHE A 122 1.79 8.06 -1.22
CA PHE A 122 0.59 8.43 -1.98
C PHE A 122 0.85 8.35 -3.47
N PHE A 123 0.00 7.67 -4.21
CA PHE A 123 0.10 7.68 -5.66
C PHE A 123 -0.01 9.11 -6.22
N PRO A 124 0.69 9.41 -7.32
CA PRO A 124 0.58 10.73 -7.94
C PRO A 124 -0.86 10.98 -8.43
N PRO A 125 -1.35 12.23 -8.52
CA PRO A 125 -2.76 12.49 -8.82
C PRO A 125 -3.24 11.92 -10.16
N TYR A 126 -2.34 11.78 -11.14
CA TYR A 126 -2.67 11.14 -12.42
C TYR A 126 -2.99 9.64 -12.28
N ALA A 127 -2.58 8.96 -11.21
CA ALA A 127 -2.89 7.56 -10.97
C ALA A 127 -4.39 7.38 -10.67
N LEU A 128 -4.98 8.22 -9.80
CA LEU A 128 -6.42 8.25 -9.59
C LEU A 128 -7.15 8.45 -10.92
N ALA A 129 -6.74 9.45 -11.72
CA ALA A 129 -7.32 9.67 -13.04
C ALA A 129 -7.19 8.44 -13.95
N SER A 130 -6.05 7.75 -13.94
CA SER A 130 -5.80 6.54 -14.74
C SER A 130 -6.71 5.38 -14.32
N PHE A 131 -6.85 5.13 -13.02
CA PHE A 131 -7.74 4.09 -12.51
C PHE A 131 -9.22 4.41 -12.78
N THR A 132 -9.61 5.68 -12.66
CA THR A 132 -10.95 6.13 -13.04
C THR A 132 -11.20 5.90 -14.54
N LEU A 133 -10.27 6.31 -15.41
CA LEU A 133 -10.37 6.10 -16.85
C LEU A 133 -10.44 4.62 -17.23
N MET A 134 -9.71 3.76 -16.51
CA MET A 134 -9.79 2.29 -16.68
C MET A 134 -11.14 1.73 -16.23
N SER A 135 -11.78 2.35 -15.23
CA SER A 135 -13.07 1.92 -14.67
C SER A 135 -14.27 2.37 -15.50
N ILE A 136 -14.19 3.52 -16.18
CA ILE A 136 -15.28 4.08 -16.99
C ILE A 136 -15.82 3.08 -18.05
N PRO A 137 -15.00 2.42 -18.88
CA PRO A 137 -15.51 1.42 -19.82
C PRO A 137 -16.28 0.29 -19.13
N GLY A 138 -15.79 -0.20 -17.98
CA GLY A 138 -16.47 -1.21 -17.17
C GLY A 138 -17.82 -0.72 -16.66
N ALA A 139 -17.88 0.51 -16.15
CA ALA A 139 -19.10 1.15 -15.70
C ALA A 139 -20.13 1.31 -16.81
N ILE A 140 -19.71 1.74 -18.01
CA ILE A 140 -20.59 1.89 -19.18
C ILE A 140 -21.11 0.53 -19.62
N ILE A 141 -20.24 -0.48 -19.74
CA ILE A 141 -20.63 -1.82 -20.17
C ILE A 141 -21.64 -2.43 -19.19
N LEU A 142 -21.33 -2.44 -17.88
CA LEU A 142 -22.23 -2.98 -16.87
C LEU A 142 -23.52 -2.17 -16.74
N GLY A 143 -23.42 -0.85 -16.90
CA GLY A 143 -24.54 0.08 -16.90
C GLY A 143 -25.57 -0.20 -18.00
N ASN A 144 -25.09 -0.56 -19.19
CA ASN A 144 -25.95 -0.88 -20.34
C ASN A 144 -26.43 -2.33 -20.35
N LEU A 145 -25.64 -3.27 -19.81
CA LEU A 145 -25.97 -4.71 -19.83
C LEU A 145 -26.86 -5.15 -18.66
N ILE A 146 -26.76 -4.48 -17.50
CA ILE A 146 -27.51 -4.85 -16.29
C ILE A 146 -28.49 -3.74 -15.96
N THR A 147 -28.02 -2.65 -15.36
CA THR A 147 -28.79 -1.42 -15.12
C THR A 147 -27.84 -0.23 -14.92
N PRO A 148 -28.29 1.02 -15.15
CA PRO A 148 -27.49 2.22 -14.89
C PRO A 148 -26.94 2.28 -13.45
N ASN A 149 -27.73 1.86 -12.46
CA ASN A 149 -27.28 1.79 -11.06
C ASN A 149 -26.06 0.89 -10.89
N VAL A 150 -25.99 -0.27 -11.55
CA VAL A 150 -24.81 -1.15 -11.48
C VAL A 150 -23.58 -0.47 -12.05
N GLY A 151 -23.70 0.28 -13.15
CA GLY A 151 -22.61 1.08 -13.69
C GLY A 151 -22.09 2.12 -12.69
N TRP A 152 -23.00 2.85 -12.03
CA TRP A 152 -22.65 3.82 -11.00
C TRP A 152 -22.07 3.20 -9.74
N LEU A 153 -22.64 2.08 -9.25
CA LEU A 153 -22.12 1.33 -8.12
C LEU A 153 -20.73 0.76 -8.40
N PHE A 154 -20.48 0.28 -9.62
CA PHE A 154 -19.16 -0.19 -10.05
C PHE A 154 -18.11 0.90 -9.90
N ILE A 155 -18.31 2.05 -10.55
CA ILE A 155 -17.31 3.13 -10.53
C ILE A 155 -17.18 3.78 -9.14
N THR A 156 -18.29 3.88 -8.41
CA THR A 156 -18.29 4.32 -6.99
C THR A 156 -17.41 3.39 -6.15
N THR A 157 -17.55 2.07 -6.32
CA THR A 157 -16.79 1.08 -5.56
C THR A 157 -15.30 1.15 -5.93
N THR A 158 -14.96 1.18 -7.22
CA THR A 158 -13.54 1.26 -7.66
C THR A 158 -12.85 2.52 -7.15
N THR A 159 -13.51 3.68 -7.22
CA THR A 159 -12.96 4.96 -6.72
C THR A 159 -12.87 4.96 -5.19
N SER A 160 -13.87 4.42 -4.50
CA SER A 160 -13.82 4.30 -3.04
C SER A 160 -12.65 3.43 -2.58
N ILE A 161 -12.40 2.31 -3.25
CA ILE A 161 -11.29 1.42 -2.90
C ILE A 161 -9.94 2.08 -3.13
N TYR A 162 -9.77 2.88 -4.17
CA TYR A 162 -8.56 3.68 -4.34
C TYR A 162 -8.32 4.62 -3.15
N LEU A 163 -9.35 5.36 -2.71
CA LEU A 163 -9.22 6.28 -1.57
C LEU A 163 -8.97 5.56 -0.24
N ILE A 164 -9.58 4.38 -0.05
CA ILE A 164 -9.32 3.51 1.09
C ILE A 164 -7.88 3.01 1.06
N TYR A 165 -7.38 2.59 -0.10
CA TYR A 165 -5.99 2.17 -0.27
C TYR A 165 -5.02 3.29 0.14
N GLU A 166 -5.19 4.50 -0.36
CA GLU A 166 -4.33 5.64 -0.02
C GLU A 166 -4.37 5.95 1.49
N PHE A 167 -5.57 5.92 2.09
CA PHE A 167 -5.76 6.12 3.52
C PHE A 167 -5.04 5.05 4.36
N MET A 168 -5.28 3.77 4.05
CA MET A 168 -4.69 2.65 4.79
C MET A 168 -3.17 2.62 4.62
N HIS A 169 -2.67 2.88 3.41
CA HIS A 169 -1.24 2.99 3.16
C HIS A 169 -0.62 4.10 4.00
N PHE A 170 -1.23 5.29 4.00
CA PHE A 170 -0.78 6.39 4.84
C PHE A 170 -0.73 6.00 6.32
N CYS A 171 -1.80 5.38 6.82
CA CYS A 171 -1.86 4.88 8.19
C CYS A 171 -0.78 3.84 8.52
N CYS A 172 -0.24 3.10 7.55
CA CYS A 172 0.89 2.19 7.77
C CYS A 172 2.22 2.91 8.03
N HIS A 173 2.35 4.17 7.62
CA HIS A 173 3.60 4.94 7.67
C HIS A 173 3.55 6.16 8.60
N VAL A 174 2.39 6.55 9.13
CA VAL A 174 2.35 7.63 10.16
C VAL A 174 3.05 7.21 11.46
N GLU A 175 3.30 8.17 12.34
CA GLU A 175 3.76 7.86 13.69
C GLU A 175 2.73 7.05 14.48
N ASP A 176 3.24 6.20 15.36
CA ASP A 176 2.43 5.39 16.27
C ASP A 176 1.56 6.28 17.17
N ASN A 177 0.27 5.99 17.17
CA ASN A 177 -0.71 6.67 18.02
C ASN A 177 -1.85 5.71 18.38
N TRP A 178 -2.78 6.16 19.23
CA TRP A 178 -3.89 5.34 19.69
C TRP A 178 -4.74 4.79 18.54
N PHE A 179 -5.00 5.60 17.50
CA PHE A 179 -5.85 5.19 16.38
C PHE A 179 -5.24 4.04 15.58
N VAL A 180 -4.01 4.19 15.07
CA VAL A 180 -3.35 3.15 14.24
C VAL A 180 -2.99 1.88 15.01
N ARG A 181 -2.97 1.93 16.36
CA ARG A 181 -2.75 0.77 17.22
C ARG A 181 -4.02 -0.05 17.46
N ASN A 182 -5.18 0.61 17.55
CA ASN A 182 -6.41 -0.01 18.04
C ASN A 182 -7.52 -0.15 17.01
N MET A 183 -7.54 0.68 15.96
CA MET A 183 -8.57 0.60 14.93
C MET A 183 -8.44 -0.73 14.14
N PRO A 184 -9.46 -1.59 14.12
CA PRO A 184 -9.44 -2.82 13.33
C PRO A 184 -9.15 -2.54 11.86
N PHE A 185 -8.61 -3.53 11.15
CA PHE A 185 -8.08 -3.45 9.79
C PHE A 185 -6.86 -2.54 9.63
N ILE A 186 -6.82 -1.35 10.27
CA ILE A 186 -5.67 -0.45 10.22
C ILE A 186 -4.47 -1.07 10.95
N ASN A 187 -4.68 -1.56 12.18
CA ASN A 187 -3.61 -2.21 12.94
C ASN A 187 -3.11 -3.52 12.28
N THR A 188 -4.03 -4.31 11.74
CA THR A 188 -3.74 -5.50 10.93
C THR A 188 -2.91 -5.13 9.71
N SER A 189 -3.38 -4.20 8.89
CA SER A 189 -2.73 -3.74 7.66
C SER A 189 -1.34 -3.22 7.96
N ARG A 190 -1.17 -2.42 9.02
CA ARG A 190 0.13 -1.89 9.43
C ARG A 190 1.11 -2.99 9.81
N ARG A 191 0.69 -4.00 10.58
CA ARG A 191 1.54 -5.16 10.89
C ARG A 191 1.86 -5.98 9.63
N HIS A 192 0.87 -6.24 8.80
CA HIS A 192 0.96 -7.02 7.56
C HIS A 192 1.92 -6.38 6.56
N HIS A 193 1.81 -5.07 6.38
CA HIS A 193 2.67 -4.26 5.52
C HIS A 193 4.09 -4.11 6.10
N THR A 194 4.26 -3.93 7.41
CA THR A 194 5.61 -3.95 8.01
C THR A 194 6.31 -5.30 7.75
N ALA A 195 5.60 -6.42 7.86
CA ALA A 195 6.16 -7.73 7.52
C ALA A 195 6.45 -7.85 6.01
N HIS A 196 5.61 -7.27 5.15
CA HIS A 196 5.87 -7.17 3.71
C HIS A 196 7.17 -6.40 3.41
N HIS A 197 7.54 -5.40 4.20
CA HIS A 197 8.78 -4.64 4.00
C HIS A 197 10.07 -5.37 4.41
N ASP A 198 9.96 -6.58 4.98
CA ASP A 198 11.12 -7.44 5.19
C ASP A 198 11.65 -7.91 3.83
N GLN A 199 12.90 -7.57 3.52
CA GLN A 199 13.56 -7.92 2.26
C GLN A 199 13.58 -9.42 1.95
N SER A 200 13.46 -10.27 2.98
CA SER A 200 13.36 -11.72 2.82
C SER A 200 11.98 -12.20 2.36
N LEU A 201 10.94 -11.39 2.56
CA LEU A 201 9.53 -11.73 2.30
C LEU A 201 8.89 -10.89 1.19
N MET A 202 9.36 -9.66 0.98
CA MET A 202 8.70 -8.62 0.16
C MET A 202 8.34 -9.03 -1.27
N MET A 203 9.04 -10.02 -1.82
CA MET A 203 8.84 -10.48 -3.20
C MET A 203 7.70 -11.48 -3.36
N GLU A 204 7.22 -12.08 -2.26
CA GLU A 204 6.29 -13.20 -2.31
C GLU A 204 5.17 -13.16 -1.26
N ARG A 205 5.32 -12.40 -0.16
CA ARG A 205 4.33 -12.37 0.92
C ARG A 205 3.68 -11.01 1.13
N ASN A 206 2.46 -11.05 1.65
CA ASN A 206 1.72 -9.90 2.16
C ASN A 206 1.49 -8.79 1.13
N MET A 207 0.87 -9.17 0.01
CA MET A 207 0.70 -8.32 -1.17
C MET A 207 -0.56 -7.45 -1.13
N ASN A 208 -1.58 -7.82 -0.37
CA ASN A 208 -2.65 -6.89 -0.08
C ASN A 208 -2.18 -5.90 0.98
N LEU A 209 -2.21 -4.62 0.62
CA LEU A 209 -2.03 -3.53 1.55
C LEU A 209 -3.32 -3.21 2.33
N THR A 210 -4.48 -3.31 1.69
CA THR A 210 -5.76 -3.00 2.34
C THR A 210 -6.22 -4.15 3.23
N PHE A 211 -7.01 -5.07 2.68
CA PHE A 211 -7.55 -6.23 3.37
C PHE A 211 -6.82 -7.48 2.88
N PRO A 212 -6.18 -8.27 3.76
CA PRO A 212 -5.40 -9.46 3.38
C PRO A 212 -6.24 -10.67 2.93
N ILE A 213 -7.28 -10.44 2.12
CA ILE A 213 -8.20 -11.48 1.64
C ILE A 213 -7.51 -12.37 0.62
N MET A 214 -6.83 -11.79 -0.37
CA MET A 214 -6.19 -12.57 -1.44
C MET A 214 -4.87 -13.17 -0.95
N ASP A 215 -4.20 -12.52 -0.01
CA ASP A 215 -3.09 -13.14 0.72
C ASP A 215 -3.51 -14.39 1.49
N TRP A 216 -4.66 -14.36 2.16
CA TRP A 216 -5.22 -15.55 2.79
C TRP A 216 -5.63 -16.59 1.75
N LEU A 217 -6.37 -16.19 0.72
CA LEU A 217 -6.94 -17.09 -0.29
C LEU A 217 -5.87 -17.83 -1.10
N PHE A 218 -4.82 -17.13 -1.52
CA PHE A 218 -3.72 -17.71 -2.30
C PHE A 218 -2.55 -18.19 -1.44
N GLY A 219 -2.67 -18.13 -0.11
CA GLY A 219 -1.62 -18.57 0.81
C GLY A 219 -0.34 -17.74 0.68
N THR A 220 -0.43 -16.47 0.30
CA THR A 220 0.69 -15.52 0.27
C THR A 220 0.80 -14.67 1.53
N SER A 221 -0.01 -14.93 2.57
CA SER A 221 0.24 -14.32 3.89
C SER A 221 1.40 -14.98 4.63
N ASP A 222 2.08 -14.22 5.48
CA ASP A 222 3.03 -14.70 6.47
C ASP A 222 2.36 -15.25 7.76
N LEU A 223 1.04 -15.17 7.87
CA LEU A 223 0.26 -15.73 8.97
C LEU A 223 -0.29 -17.12 8.63
N ASP A 224 -0.47 -17.94 9.67
CA ASP A 224 -1.16 -19.23 9.62
C ASP A 224 -2.49 -19.15 10.39
N ARG A 225 -3.52 -18.56 9.76
CA ARG A 225 -4.85 -18.34 10.32
C ARG A 225 -5.97 -18.50 9.26
N GLY A 226 -7.22 -18.55 9.70
CA GLY A 226 -8.37 -18.38 8.81
C GLY A 226 -8.56 -16.93 8.34
N LEU A 227 -9.53 -16.68 7.45
CA LEU A 227 -9.82 -15.35 6.89
C LEU A 227 -10.06 -14.29 7.97
N LEU A 228 -10.92 -14.57 8.96
CA LEU A 228 -11.19 -13.63 10.05
C LEU A 228 -9.93 -13.33 10.88
N GLY A 229 -9.08 -14.35 11.08
CA GLY A 229 -7.80 -14.17 11.77
C GLY A 229 -6.84 -13.29 10.99
N HIS A 230 -6.89 -13.30 9.66
CA HIS A 230 -6.12 -12.37 8.82
C HIS A 230 -6.69 -10.95 8.87
N LEU A 231 -8.01 -10.78 8.75
CA LEU A 231 -8.64 -9.46 8.74
C LEU A 231 -8.52 -8.72 10.09
N PHE A 232 -8.60 -9.46 11.19
CA PHE A 232 -8.64 -8.91 12.56
C PHE A 232 -7.42 -9.33 13.41
N ASN A 233 -6.27 -9.60 12.78
CA ASN A 233 -5.06 -10.01 13.50
C ASN A 233 -4.53 -8.93 14.46
N GLY A 234 -4.67 -7.66 14.09
CA GLY A 234 -3.93 -6.57 14.72
C GLY A 234 -2.42 -6.80 14.64
N TYR A 235 -1.71 -6.46 15.72
CA TYR A 235 -0.25 -6.61 15.82
C TYR A 235 0.22 -7.98 16.30
N ASP A 236 -0.67 -8.96 16.43
CA ASP A 236 -0.32 -10.28 16.94
C ASP A 236 0.72 -10.98 16.04
N ARG A 237 1.71 -11.63 16.67
CA ARG A 237 2.79 -12.36 16.01
C ARG A 237 2.82 -13.84 16.37
N THR A 238 1.91 -14.32 17.23
CA THR A 238 1.84 -15.73 17.66
C THR A 238 1.59 -16.69 16.50
N HIS A 239 0.88 -16.23 15.46
CA HIS A 239 0.51 -17.02 14.29
C HIS A 239 1.43 -16.82 13.08
N VAL A 240 2.62 -16.23 13.27
CA VAL A 240 3.58 -16.07 12.17
C VAL A 240 4.17 -17.42 11.79
N ARG A 241 4.10 -17.73 10.50
CA ARG A 241 4.65 -18.95 9.89
C ARG A 241 6.15 -19.10 10.21
N GLN A 242 6.55 -20.30 10.58
CA GLN A 242 7.95 -20.61 10.91
C GLN A 242 8.70 -21.27 9.73
N ASP A 243 7.98 -21.72 8.71
CA ASP A 243 8.46 -22.39 7.50
C ASP A 243 8.83 -21.41 6.37
N MET A 244 8.80 -20.10 6.63
CA MET A 244 9.16 -19.09 5.63
C MET A 244 10.68 -19.00 5.43
N ARG A 245 11.08 -18.72 4.18
CA ARG A 245 12.48 -18.54 3.81
C ARG A 245 13.05 -17.27 4.46
N LYS A 246 13.75 -17.41 5.58
CA LYS A 246 14.57 -16.32 6.13
C LYS A 246 15.86 -16.24 5.32
N THR A 247 15.95 -15.30 4.39
CA THR A 247 17.26 -15.00 3.79
C THR A 247 18.12 -14.35 4.86
N SER A 248 19.10 -15.09 5.39
CA SER A 248 20.05 -14.54 6.38
C SER A 248 20.63 -13.24 5.83
N ARG A 249 20.45 -12.13 6.54
CA ARG A 249 21.30 -10.96 6.35
C ARG A 249 22.72 -11.47 6.58
N LYS A 250 23.56 -11.54 5.53
CA LYS A 250 24.98 -11.84 5.73
C LYS A 250 25.46 -10.94 6.86
N PRO A 251 26.06 -11.46 7.93
CA PRO A 251 26.64 -10.60 8.94
C PRO A 251 27.66 -9.73 8.20
N THR A 252 27.44 -8.42 8.23
CA THR A 252 28.51 -7.48 7.92
C THR A 252 29.69 -7.93 8.78
N GLN A 253 30.80 -8.32 8.14
CA GLN A 253 32.00 -8.71 8.85
C GLN A 253 32.24 -7.67 9.95
N ALA A 254 32.25 -8.12 11.20
CA ALA A 254 32.63 -7.28 12.32
C ALA A 254 33.92 -6.57 11.91
N ALA A 255 33.90 -5.24 11.92
CA ALA A 255 35.10 -4.45 11.68
C ALA A 255 36.18 -5.01 12.62
N GLN A 256 37.26 -5.53 12.04
CA GLN A 256 38.41 -5.95 12.83
C GLN A 256 38.87 -4.73 13.64
N PRO A 257 39.15 -4.90 14.95
CA PRO A 257 39.73 -3.80 15.71
C PRO A 257 41.05 -3.41 15.04
N VAL A 258 41.12 -2.16 14.61
CA VAL A 258 42.36 -1.55 14.13
C VAL A 258 43.34 -1.61 15.29
N ALA A 259 44.36 -2.46 15.19
CA ALA A 259 45.48 -2.43 16.10
C ALA A 259 46.20 -1.10 15.91
N HIS A 260 46.17 -0.25 16.93
CA HIS A 260 47.07 0.89 17.02
C HIS A 260 48.50 0.35 17.15
N PRO A 261 49.45 0.74 16.29
CA PRO A 261 50.85 0.52 16.59
C PRO A 261 51.20 1.36 17.82
N ALA A 262 51.75 0.71 18.83
CA ALA A 262 52.47 1.40 19.89
C ALA A 262 53.80 1.86 19.31
N GLU A 263 53.98 3.19 19.21
CA GLU A 263 55.22 3.94 19.45
C GLU A 263 54.94 5.44 19.41
#